data_AF-A0A7C0XWY3-F1
#
_entry.id   AF-A0A7C0XWY3-F1
#
_cell.length_a   1.000
_cell.length_b   1.000
_cell.length_c   1.000
_cell.angle_alpha   90.00
_cell.angle_beta   90.00
_cell.angle_gamma   90.00
#
_symmetry.space_group_name_H-M   'P 1'
#
loop_
_entity.id
_entity.type
_entity.pdbx_description
1 polymer ?
#
loop_
_entity_poly.entity_id
_entity_poly.type
_entity_poly.pdbx_seq_one_letter_code
_entity_poly.pdbx_strand_id
1 'polypeptide(L)' 'MLIKRVLILLPVIIFALLLQSFFWVPTYDEQVKGNPLRLEEFITASIGDARILNPILSADSASSTIEDQVFDGLIDRDE' A
#
# COMPACT_ATOMS: atom_id res chain seq x y z
N MET A 1 -12.12 -46.66 1.25
CA MET A 1 -12.52 -45.62 0.26
C MET A 1 -12.68 -44.22 0.84
N LEU A 2 -12.72 -44.05 2.18
CA LEU A 2 -12.82 -42.76 2.86
C LEU A 2 -11.53 -41.91 2.72
N ILE A 3 -10.36 -42.51 2.96
CA ILE A 3 -9.05 -41.84 2.83
C ILE A 3 -8.82 -41.27 1.41
N LYS A 4 -9.11 -42.04 0.36
CA LYS A 4 -8.99 -41.57 -1.03
C LYS A 4 -9.90 -40.38 -1.33
N ARG A 5 -11.12 -40.35 -0.76
CA ARG A 5 -12.05 -39.23 -0.92
C ARG A 5 -11.57 -38.00 -0.17
N VAL A 6 -11.05 -38.15 1.05
CA VAL A 6 -10.51 -37.04 1.85
C VAL A 6 -9.30 -36.41 1.17
N LEU A 7 -8.37 -37.21 0.66
CA LEU A 7 -7.16 -36.71 -0.02
C LEU A 7 -7.45 -35.92 -1.31
N ILE A 8 -8.62 -36.13 -1.93
CA ILE A 8 -9.04 -35.39 -3.13
C ILE A 8 -9.92 -34.20 -2.75
N LEU A 9 -10.90 -34.39 -1.86
CA LEU A 9 -11.85 -33.32 -1.50
C LEU A 9 -11.18 -32.19 -0.71
N LEU A 10 -10.27 -32.51 0.20
CA LEU A 10 -9.64 -31.51 1.06
C LEU A 10 -8.85 -30.44 0.26
N PRO A 11 -7.94 -30.79 -0.67
CA PRO A 11 -7.26 -29.77 -1.48
C PRO A 11 -8.20 -29.02 -2.42
N VAL A 12 -9.25 -29.67 -2.95
CA VAL A 12 -10.25 -29.02 -3.81
C VAL A 12 -11.05 -27.97 -3.04
N ILE A 13 -11.46 -28.28 -1.80
CA ILE A 13 -12.17 -27.33 -0.94
C ILE A 13 -11.27 -26.14 -0.61
N ILE A 14 -10.01 -26.38 -0.26
CA ILE A 14 -9.05 -25.28 0.01
C ILE A 14 -8.89 -24.41 -1.23
N PHE A 15 -8.72 -25.01 -2.41
CA PHE A 15 -8.57 -24.27 -3.65
C PHE A 15 -9.82 -23.43 -3.97
N ALA A 16 -11.02 -24.00 -3.78
CA ALA A 16 -12.27 -23.29 -3.96
C ALA A 16 -12.41 -22.09 -2.99
N LEU A 17 -12.01 -22.25 -1.72
CA LEU A 17 -12.02 -21.16 -0.74
C LEU A 17 -11.05 -20.04 -1.12
N LEU A 18 -9.83 -20.37 -1.56
CA LEU A 18 -8.84 -19.37 -2.00
C LEU A 18 -9.32 -18.63 -3.26
N LEU A 19 -9.89 -19.35 -4.22
CA LEU A 19 -10.45 -18.78 -5.44
C LEU A 19 -11.63 -17.86 -5.12
N GLN A 20 -12.46 -18.23 -4.15
CA GLN A 20 -13.55 -17.39 -3.65
C GLN A 20 -13.03 -16.13 -2.94
N SER A 21 -11.93 -16.22 -2.18
CA SER A 21 -11.28 -15.06 -1.54
C SER A 21 -10.76 -14.05 -2.56
N PHE A 22 -10.31 -14.49 -3.73
CA PHE A 22 -9.85 -13.58 -4.79
C PHE A 22 -10.95 -12.59 -5.21
N PHE A 23 -12.21 -13.02 -5.22
CA PHE A 23 -13.36 -12.17 -5.57
C PHE A 23 -13.81 -11.25 -4.42
N TRP A 24 -13.34 -11.47 -3.19
CA TRP A 24 -13.70 -10.63 -2.03
C TRP A 24 -12.71 -9.51 -1.76
N VAL A 25 -11.51 -9.57 -2.34
CA VAL A 25 -10.52 -8.50 -2.21
C VAL A 25 -10.96 -7.34 -3.10
N PRO A 26 -11.31 -6.17 -2.55
CA PRO A 26 -11.60 -4.99 -3.35
C PRO A 26 -10.35 -4.65 -4.16
N THR A 27 -10.51 -4.56 -5.48
CA THR A 27 -9.45 -4.06 -6.36
C THR A 27 -9.16 -2.59 -6.03
N TYR A 28 -7.99 -2.09 -6.40
CA TYR A 28 -7.54 -0.72 -6.09
C TYR A 28 -8.57 0.36 -6.45
N ASP A 29 -9.38 0.13 -7.49
CA ASP A 29 -10.46 1.03 -7.91
C ASP A 29 -11.59 1.18 -6.88
N GLU A 30 -11.83 0.18 -6.02
CA GLU A 30 -12.90 0.20 -5.01
C GLU A 30 -12.41 0.58 -3.61
N GLN A 31 -11.12 0.87 -3.39
CA GLN A 31 -10.63 1.36 -2.08
C GLN A 31 -11.29 2.70 -1.67
N VAL A 32 -11.85 3.43 -2.65
CA VAL A 32 -12.51 4.73 -2.47
C VAL A 32 -13.96 4.60 -1.99
N LYS A 33 -14.59 3.42 -2.16
CA LYS A 33 -16.00 3.18 -1.77
C LYS A 33 -16.23 3.26 -0.26
N GLY A 34 -15.19 3.01 0.54
CA GLY A 34 -15.25 3.02 2.01
C GLY A 34 -14.99 4.38 2.65
N ASN A 35 -14.36 5.33 1.96
CA ASN A 35 -14.09 6.66 2.49
C ASN A 35 -13.91 7.69 1.35
N PRO A 36 -14.92 8.52 1.06
CA PRO A 36 -14.85 9.54 0.02
C PRO A 36 -13.80 10.64 0.29
N LEU A 37 -13.33 10.79 1.54
CA LEU A 37 -12.26 11.73 1.91
C LEU A 37 -10.84 11.22 1.58
N ARG A 38 -10.69 9.96 1.14
CA ARG A 38 -9.37 9.45 0.67
C ARG A 38 -8.89 10.10 -0.62
N LEU A 39 -9.73 10.92 -1.25
CA LEU A 39 -9.43 11.68 -2.45
C LEU A 39 -9.33 13.19 -2.15
N GLU A 40 -8.89 13.59 -0.96
CA GLU A 40 -8.38 14.95 -0.79
C GLU A 40 -6.97 14.99 -1.34
N GLU A 41 -6.86 15.31 -2.63
CA GLU A 41 -5.59 15.64 -3.27
C GLU A 41 -4.99 16.85 -2.54
N PHE A 42 -4.00 16.60 -1.69
CA PHE A 42 -3.29 17.63 -0.98
C PHE A 42 -2.26 18.27 -1.93
N ILE A 43 -2.57 19.48 -2.40
CA ILE A 43 -1.66 20.26 -3.23
C ILE A 43 -0.90 21.24 -2.34
N THR A 44 0.40 21.00 -2.17
CA THR A 44 1.32 21.95 -1.52
C THR A 44 2.19 22.65 -2.55
N ALA A 45 2.36 23.97 -2.41
CA ALA A 45 3.21 24.75 -3.30
C ALA A 45 4.64 24.78 -2.77
N SER A 46 5.62 24.43 -3.61
CA SER A 46 7.05 24.59 -3.31
C SER A 46 7.67 25.64 -4.23
N ILE A 47 8.48 26.53 -3.65
CA ILE A 47 9.25 27.54 -4.39
C ILE A 47 10.55 26.92 -4.96
N GLY A 48 11.05 25.85 -4.34
CA GLY A 48 12.24 25.12 -4.77
C GLY A 48 11.91 23.82 -5.51
N ASP A 49 12.72 23.49 -6.51
CA ASP A 49 12.65 22.21 -7.22
C ASP A 49 13.38 21.12 -6.43
N ALA A 50 12.75 19.96 -6.27
CA ALA A 50 13.31 18.80 -5.57
C ALA A 50 14.22 18.02 -6.53
N ARG A 51 15.52 18.36 -6.56
CA ARG A 51 16.46 17.87 -7.58
C ARG A 51 17.05 16.50 -7.27
N ILE A 52 17.14 16.14 -5.98
CA ILE A 52 17.73 14.89 -5.50
C ILE A 52 16.77 14.26 -4.49
N LEU A 53 16.28 13.06 -4.76
CA LEU A 53 15.37 12.31 -3.88
C LEU A 53 16.10 11.14 -3.19
N ASN A 54 17.36 11.36 -2.85
CA ASN A 54 18.16 10.41 -2.11
C ASN A 54 18.45 11.03 -0.74
N PRO A 55 17.87 10.50 0.36
CA PRO A 55 17.98 11.10 1.68
C PRO A 55 19.41 11.12 2.26
N ILE A 56 20.35 10.41 1.64
CA ILE A 56 21.77 10.45 2.01
C ILE A 56 22.50 11.61 1.31
N LEU A 57 22.01 12.05 0.15
CA LEU A 57 22.67 13.04 -0.71
C LEU A 57 21.91 14.38 -0.80
N SER A 58 20.64 14.41 -0.44
CA SER A 58 19.84 15.62 -0.39
C SER A 58 20.39 16.59 0.66
N ALA A 59 20.38 17.87 0.33
CA ALA A 59 20.88 18.93 1.21
C ALA A 59 20.02 20.20 1.16
N ASP A 60 18.91 20.17 0.42
CA ASP A 60 17.99 21.28 0.27
C ASP A 60 16.61 20.93 0.87
N SER A 61 15.87 21.97 1.26
CA SER A 61 14.59 21.81 1.94
C SER A 61 13.47 21.31 1.02
N ALA A 62 13.53 21.57 -0.29
CA ALA A 62 12.51 21.11 -1.22
C ALA A 62 12.58 19.59 -1.39
N SER A 63 13.79 19.06 -1.57
CA SER A 63 14.06 17.61 -1.57
C SER A 63 13.72 16.95 -0.23
N SER A 64 14.16 17.52 0.90
CA SER A 64 13.87 16.97 2.23
C SER A 64 12.37 16.87 2.50
N THR A 65 11.58 17.87 2.09
CA THR A 65 10.12 17.86 2.28
C THR A 65 9.45 16.68 1.58
N ILE A 66 9.94 16.30 0.40
CA ILE A 66 9.43 15.14 -0.35
C ILE A 66 9.97 13.83 0.24
N GLU A 67 11.24 13.81 0.66
CA GLU A 67 11.84 12.62 1.25
C GLU A 67 11.18 12.23 2.57
N ASP A 68 10.82 13.19 3.42
CA ASP A 68 10.08 12.96 4.67
C ASP A 68 8.67 12.35 4.42
N GLN A 69 8.12 12.47 3.21
CA GLN A 69 6.84 11.86 2.83
C GLN A 69 6.97 10.44 2.27
N VAL A 70 8.17 10.03 1.86
CA VAL A 70 8.42 8.77 1.13
C VAL A 70 9.31 7.81 1.91
N PHE A 71 10.16 8.32 2.81
CA PHE A 71 11.10 7.55 3.60
C PHE A 71 10.86 7.77 5.10
N ASP A 72 10.73 6.68 5.84
CA ASP A 72 10.64 6.72 7.30
C ASP A 72 12.02 6.52 7.95
N GLY A 73 12.35 7.42 8.86
CA GLY A 73 13.49 7.26 9.77
C GLY A 73 13.19 6.31 10.93
N LEU A 74 14.24 5.91 11.65
CA LEU A 74 14.07 5.15 12.91
C LEU A 74 13.45 5.99 14.03
N ILE A 75 13.56 7.31 13.92
CA ILE A 75 13.08 8.30 14.87
C ILE A 75 12.46 9.40 14.01
N ASP A 76 11.24 9.79 14.37
CA ASP A 76 10.54 10.90 13.75
C ASP A 76 10.28 12.00 14.80
N ARG A 77 9.96 13.20 14.33
CA ARG A 77 9.50 14.28 15.20
C ARG A 77 8.01 14.13 15.41
N ASP A 78 7.58 14.13 16.67
CA ASP A 78 6.17 14.36 16.98
C ASP A 78 5.75 15.77 16.49
N GLU A 79 4.46 15.93 16.21
CA GLU A 79 3.83 17.18 15.72
C GLU A 79 4.09 18.42 16.59
#